data_AF-A0A921NIB9-F1
#
_entry.id   AF-A0A921NIB9-F1
#
_cell.length_a   1.000
_cell.length_b   1.000
_cell.length_c   1.000
_cell.angle_alpha   90.00
_cell.angle_beta   90.00
_cell.angle_gamma   90.00
#
_symmetry.space_group_name_H-M   'P 1'
#
loop_
_entity.id
_entity.type
_entity.pdbx_description
1 polymer ?
#
loop_
_entity_poly.entity_id
_entity_poly.type
_entity_poly.pdbx_seq_one_letter_code
_entity_poly.pdbx_strand_id
1 'polypeptide(L)'
;IGGIRSLQTIERHQMKSALIPIVAVWQRSAWRRIVSSEILQLSRPLQTIPAVRAALSNSKNDEQFLYGLMLAATDATALQLPPEIRSDFISKLKKEGD
;
A
#
# COMPACT_ATOMS: atom_id res chain seq x y z
N ILE A 1 10.29 1.49 -5.52
CA ILE A 1 11.15 1.24 -4.33
C ILE A 1 11.12 2.40 -3.31
N GLY A 2 10.82 3.66 -3.67
CA GLY A 2 10.76 4.78 -2.71
C GLY A 2 9.62 4.77 -1.67
N GLY A 3 8.48 4.13 -1.96
CA GLY A 3 7.28 4.23 -1.10
C GLY A 3 7.37 3.57 0.28
N ILE A 4 8.11 2.45 0.39
CA ILE A 4 8.20 1.67 1.65
C ILE A 4 9.03 2.42 2.70
N ARG A 5 10.16 3.04 2.30
CA ARG A 5 11.00 3.81 3.22
C ARG A 5 10.29 5.06 3.74
N SER A 6 9.52 5.74 2.88
CA SER A 6 8.73 6.92 3.29
C SER A 6 7.73 6.58 4.40
N LEU A 7 7.03 5.44 4.30
CA LEU A 7 6.11 4.98 5.35
C LEU A 7 6.82 4.68 6.68
N GLN A 8 7.97 4.02 6.63
CA GLN A 8 8.79 3.74 7.82
C GLN A 8 9.28 5.02 8.51
N THR A 9 9.61 6.06 7.74
CA THR A 9 10.01 7.37 8.27
C THR A 9 8.82 8.11 8.90
N ILE A 10 7.65 8.04 8.26
CA ILE A 10 6.42 8.69 8.73
C ILE A 10 5.94 8.09 10.06
N GLU A 11 6.07 6.78 10.26
CA GLU A 11 5.72 6.11 11.51
C GLU A 11 6.52 6.59 12.74
N ARG A 12 7.69 7.21 12.55
CA ARG A 12 8.54 7.69 13.65
C ARG A 12 8.28 9.14 14.06
N HIS A 13 7.45 9.90 13.33
CA HIS A 13 7.23 11.33 13.59
C HIS A 13 5.79 11.64 14.03
N GLN A 14 5.63 12.59 14.95
CA GLN A 14 4.34 13.16 15.39
C GLN A 14 3.52 13.82 14.27
N MET A 15 4.07 13.95 13.05
CA MET A 15 3.38 14.43 11.84
C MET A 15 2.72 13.32 11.01
N LYS A 16 2.65 12.09 11.55
CA LYS A 16 2.07 10.91 10.88
C LYS A 16 0.74 11.24 10.20
N SER A 17 -0.20 11.81 10.95
CA SER A 17 -1.55 12.16 10.48
C SER A 17 -1.57 13.19 9.35
N ALA A 18 -0.60 14.11 9.30
CA ALA A 18 -0.50 15.13 8.26
C ALA A 18 0.13 14.59 6.96
N LEU A 19 1.06 13.63 7.08
CA LEU A 19 1.80 13.09 5.94
C LEU A 19 1.08 11.92 5.26
N ILE A 20 0.28 11.16 6.01
CA ILE A 20 -0.46 10.01 5.48
C ILE A 20 -1.35 10.36 4.28
N PRO A 21 -2.20 11.39 4.34
CA PRO A 21 -3.05 11.73 3.19
C PRO A 21 -2.24 12.09 1.95
N ILE A 22 -1.12 12.80 2.13
CA ILE A 22 -0.22 13.20 1.04
C ILE A 22 0.40 11.96 0.38
N VAL A 23 0.94 11.04 1.18
CA VAL A 23 1.54 9.80 0.67
C VAL A 23 0.48 8.90 0.04
N ALA A 24 -0.71 8.81 0.63
CA ALA A 24 -1.83 8.04 0.08
C ALA A 24 -2.26 8.55 -1.29
N VAL A 25 -2.40 9.86 -1.49
CA VAL A 25 -2.71 10.44 -2.81
C VAL A 25 -1.64 10.08 -3.84
N TRP A 26 -0.36 10.20 -3.46
CA TRP A 26 0.74 9.88 -4.35
C TRP A 26 0.76 8.38 -4.71
N GLN A 27 0.62 7.49 -3.73
CA GLN A 27 0.57 6.05 -3.94
C GLN A 27 -0.62 5.65 -4.81
N ARG A 28 -1.81 6.20 -4.56
CA ARG A 28 -3.00 5.96 -5.38
C ARG A 28 -2.75 6.33 -6.84
N SER A 29 -2.16 7.51 -7.08
CA SER A 29 -1.88 8.00 -8.43
C SER A 29 -0.88 7.09 -9.15
N ALA A 30 0.21 6.70 -8.47
CA ALA A 30 1.21 5.80 -9.01
C ALA A 30 0.62 4.42 -9.35
N TRP A 31 -0.14 3.82 -8.44
CA TRP A 31 -0.71 2.49 -8.64
C TRP A 31 -1.85 2.47 -9.66
N ARG A 32 -2.64 3.54 -9.77
CA ARG A 32 -3.60 3.67 -10.88
C ARG A 32 -2.90 3.68 -12.23
N ARG A 33 -1.79 4.42 -12.36
CA ARG A 33 -0.99 4.42 -13.59
C ARG A 33 -0.48 3.02 -13.89
N ILE A 34 0.15 2.36 -12.92
CA ILE A 34 0.72 1.01 -13.10
C ILE A 34 -0.36 0.01 -13.56
N VAL A 35 -1.52 0.00 -12.89
CA VAL A 35 -2.64 -0.89 -13.23
C VAL A 35 -3.27 -0.55 -14.58
N SER A 36 -3.09 0.66 -15.10
CA SER A 36 -3.64 1.06 -16.41
C SER A 36 -2.69 0.81 -17.59
N SER A 37 -1.38 0.96 -17.40
CA SER A 37 -0.43 1.02 -18.52
C SER A 37 0.82 0.15 -18.34
N GLU A 38 1.11 -0.35 -17.14
CA GLU A 38 2.37 -1.02 -16.82
C GLU A 38 2.15 -2.42 -16.21
N ILE A 39 0.97 -3.02 -16.42
CA ILE A 39 0.57 -4.33 -15.86
C ILE A 39 1.59 -5.43 -16.12
N LEU A 40 2.21 -5.45 -17.31
CA LEU A 40 3.18 -6.47 -17.71
C LEU A 40 4.49 -6.41 -16.92
N GLN A 41 4.75 -5.33 -16.17
CA GLN A 41 5.89 -5.21 -15.27
C GLN A 41 5.65 -5.84 -13.90
N LEU A 42 4.40 -6.26 -13.61
CA LEU A 42 4.04 -6.89 -12.34
C LEU A 42 4.32 -8.39 -12.37
N SER A 43 4.60 -8.94 -11.19
CA SER A 43 4.68 -10.38 -11.00
C SER A 43 3.27 -10.98 -10.92
N ARG A 44 3.01 -11.98 -11.78
CA ARG A 44 1.74 -12.72 -11.85
C ARG A 44 0.51 -11.78 -11.88
N PRO A 45 0.42 -10.87 -12.85
CA PRO A 45 -0.55 -9.77 -12.85
C PRO A 45 -2.01 -10.24 -12.75
N LEU A 46 -2.35 -11.38 -13.36
CA LEU A 46 -3.69 -11.97 -13.28
C LEU A 46 -4.11 -12.35 -11.86
N GLN A 47 -3.15 -12.69 -11.00
CA GLN A 47 -3.40 -13.08 -9.61
C GLN A 47 -3.34 -11.87 -8.66
N THR A 48 -2.49 -10.88 -8.94
CA THR A 48 -2.17 -9.81 -7.99
C THR A 48 -2.95 -8.52 -8.23
N ILE A 49 -3.32 -8.20 -9.48
CA ILE A 49 -4.10 -7.00 -9.80
C ILE A 49 -5.47 -6.93 -9.12
N PRO A 50 -6.25 -8.02 -8.97
CA PRO A 50 -7.53 -7.95 -8.28
C PRO A 50 -7.41 -7.38 -6.86
N ALA A 51 -6.39 -7.79 -6.10
CA ALA A 51 -6.12 -7.27 -4.76
C ALA A 51 -5.70 -5.79 -4.77
N VAL A 52 -4.85 -5.39 -5.73
CA VAL A 52 -4.47 -3.97 -5.88
C VAL A 52 -5.68 -3.10 -6.24
N ARG A 53 -6.57 -3.57 -7.13
CA ARG A 53 -7.81 -2.86 -7.49
C ARG A 53 -8.76 -2.76 -6.30
N ALA A 54 -8.87 -3.81 -5.50
CA ALA A 54 -9.65 -3.79 -4.26
C ALA A 54 -9.10 -2.76 -3.26
N ALA A 55 -7.77 -2.67 -3.09
CA ALA A 55 -7.17 -1.63 -2.26
C ALA A 55 -7.44 -0.21 -2.81
N LEU A 56 -7.36 -0.04 -4.14
CA LEU A 56 -7.61 1.25 -4.81
C LEU A 56 -9.09 1.69 -4.81
N SER A 57 -10.04 0.80 -4.53
CA SER A 57 -11.47 1.12 -4.46
C SER A 57 -11.84 1.86 -3.18
N ASN A 58 -11.06 1.69 -2.10
CA ASN A 58 -11.18 2.55 -0.93
C ASN A 58 -10.94 3.99 -1.39
N SER A 59 -11.90 4.90 -1.19
CA SER A 59 -11.81 6.31 -1.61
C SER A 59 -11.04 7.18 -0.62
N LYS A 60 -10.83 6.70 0.60
CA LYS A 60 -10.10 7.41 1.65
C LYS A 60 -8.60 7.32 1.42
N ASN A 61 -7.90 8.41 1.75
CA ASN A 61 -6.45 8.51 1.70
C ASN A 61 -5.89 8.46 3.12
N ASP A 62 -6.12 7.34 3.80
CA ASP A 62 -5.81 7.11 5.20
C ASP A 62 -4.77 6.00 5.40
N GLU A 63 -4.49 5.65 6.66
CA GLU A 63 -3.57 4.57 7.00
C GLU A 63 -4.04 3.21 6.48
N GLN A 64 -5.34 2.93 6.62
CA GLN A 64 -5.95 1.68 6.16
C GLN A 64 -5.72 1.46 4.67
N PHE A 65 -5.96 2.50 3.87
CA PHE A 65 -5.65 2.49 2.45
C PHE A 65 -4.18 2.17 2.19
N LEU A 66 -3.25 2.84 2.89
CA LEU A 66 -1.82 2.64 2.68
C LEU A 66 -1.37 1.22 3.07
N TYR A 67 -1.82 0.70 4.21
CA TYR A 67 -1.46 -0.65 4.64
C TYR A 67 -2.01 -1.71 3.69
N GLY A 68 -3.27 -1.60 3.29
CA GLY A 68 -3.90 -2.52 2.33
C GLY A 68 -3.21 -2.47 0.96
N LEU A 69 -2.92 -1.26 0.46
CA LEU A 69 -2.23 -1.08 -0.81
C LEU A 69 -0.80 -1.63 -0.76
N MET A 70 -0.05 -1.42 0.33
CA MET A 70 1.32 -1.91 0.46
C MET A 70 1.40 -3.44 0.50
N LEU A 71 0.47 -4.10 1.19
CA LEU A 71 0.40 -5.56 1.18
C LEU A 71 0.14 -6.08 -0.25
N ALA A 72 -0.88 -5.56 -0.93
CA ALA A 72 -1.18 -5.96 -2.31
C ALA A 72 -0.04 -5.64 -3.29
N ALA A 73 0.61 -4.48 -3.11
CA ALA A 73 1.75 -4.04 -3.90
C ALA A 73 2.95 -4.97 -3.77
N THR A 74 3.23 -5.47 -2.56
CA THR A 74 4.37 -6.35 -2.32
C THR A 74 4.19 -7.70 -3.01
N ASP A 75 2.98 -8.24 -2.98
CA ASP A 75 2.64 -9.45 -3.73
C ASP A 75 2.71 -9.19 -5.25
N ALA A 76 2.22 -8.04 -5.72
CA ALA A 76 2.27 -7.64 -7.14
C ALA A 76 3.67 -7.35 -7.69
N THR A 77 4.62 -6.97 -6.85
CA THR A 77 6.00 -6.65 -7.25
C THR A 77 7.00 -7.77 -6.91
N ALA A 78 6.53 -8.89 -6.36
CA ALA A 78 7.35 -9.95 -5.77
C ALA A 78 8.38 -9.44 -4.75
N LEU A 79 8.14 -8.26 -4.17
CA LEU A 79 8.93 -7.73 -3.08
C LEU A 79 8.49 -8.41 -1.80
N GLN A 80 9.44 -9.03 -1.09
CA GLN A 80 9.15 -9.57 0.23
C GLN A 80 9.28 -8.46 1.27
N LEU A 81 8.20 -8.19 1.99
CA LEU A 81 8.30 -7.48 3.26
C LEU A 81 8.89 -8.41 4.32
N PRO A 82 9.72 -7.89 5.24
CA PRO A 82 10.08 -8.62 6.45
C PRO A 82 8.81 -9.12 7.16
N PRO A 83 8.79 -10.37 7.66
CA PRO A 83 7.60 -10.97 8.27
C PRO A 83 7.00 -10.12 9.40
N GLU A 84 7.84 -9.42 10.16
CA GLU A 84 7.44 -8.58 11.28
C GLU A 84 6.63 -7.38 10.79
N ILE A 85 7.07 -6.74 9.70
CA ILE A 85 6.39 -5.59 9.09
C ILE A 85 5.07 -6.04 8.45
N ARG A 86 5.08 -7.19 7.76
CA ARG A 86 3.86 -7.74 7.15
C ARG A 86 2.81 -8.05 8.22
N SER A 87 3.23 -8.66 9.33
CA SER A 87 2.36 -8.97 10.46
C SER A 87 1.79 -7.71 11.12
N ASP A 88 2.63 -6.69 11.32
CA ASP A 88 2.19 -5.39 11.86
C ASP A 88 1.11 -4.76 10.98
N PHE A 89 1.31 -4.71 9.66
CA PHE A 89 0.33 -4.14 8.74
C PHE A 89 -1.00 -4.91 8.75
N ILE A 90 -0.94 -6.24 8.80
CA ILE A 90 -2.14 -7.08 8.93
C ILE A 90 -2.86 -6.80 10.26
N SER A 91 -2.12 -6.63 11.35
CA SER A 91 -2.71 -6.33 12.67
C SER A 91 -3.41 -4.97 12.68
N LYS A 92 -2.85 -3.96 12.00
CA LYS A 92 -3.41 -2.61 11.89
C LYS A 92 -4.68 -2.59 11.03
N LEU A 93 -4.75 -3.40 9.98
CA LEU A 93 -5.98 -3.57 9.19
C LEU A 93 -7.11 -4.22 10.01
N LYS A 94 -6.80 -5.13 10.94
CA LYS A 94 -7.82 -5.79 11.77
C LYS A 94 -8.37 -4.91 12.90
N LYS A 95 -7.56 -4.01 13.45
CA LYS A 95 -7.92 -3.20 14.63
C LYS A 95 -8.98 -2.09 14.40
N GLU A 96 -9.31 -1.77 13.16
CA GLU A 96 -10.23 -0.66 12.83
C GLU A 96 -11.57 -1.17 12.26
N GLY A 97 -11.77 -2.51 12.27
CA GLY A 97 -13.01 -3.18 11.86
C GLY A 97 -13.88 -3.71 13.00
N ASP A 98 -13.47 -3.49 14.26
CA ASP A 98 -14.24 -3.67 15.51
C ASP A 98 -14.71 -2.30 16.02
#